data_AF-A0A511HLM1-F1
#
_entry.id   AF-A0A511HLM1-F1
#
_cell.length_a   1.000
_cell.length_b   1.000
_cell.length_c   1.000
_cell.angle_alpha   90.00
_cell.angle_beta   90.00
_cell.angle_gamma   90.00
#
_symmetry.space_group_name_H-M   'P 1'
#
loop_
_entity.id
_entity.type
_entity.pdbx_description
1 polymer ?
#
loop_
_entity_poly.entity_id
_entity_poly.type
_entity_poly.pdbx_seq_one_letter_code
_entity_poly.pdbx_strand_id
1 'polypeptide(L)' 'MARHTANKQTGPSSSKPPAPSAQTRPQAPESRPGPTNEQIARRAYEVFLARGGTHGNPEQDWFQAERELRLGRQ' A
#
# COMPACT_ATOMS: atom_id res chain seq x y z
N MET A 1 22.12 -26.04 42.71
CA MET A 1 21.87 -25.83 41.26
C MET A 1 20.50 -26.39 40.92
N ALA A 2 19.85 -25.87 39.87
CA ALA A 2 18.49 -26.16 39.36
C ALA A 2 17.39 -25.18 39.83
N ARG A 3 17.28 -24.08 39.09
CA ARG A 3 16.06 -23.25 39.01
C ARG A 3 15.36 -23.65 37.73
N HIS A 4 14.14 -24.14 37.86
CA HIS A 4 13.30 -24.58 36.76
C HIS A 4 13.03 -23.41 35.81
N THR A 5 13.43 -23.57 34.55
CA THR A 5 13.27 -22.60 33.47
C THR A 5 11.82 -22.50 33.05
N ALA A 6 11.31 -21.27 32.94
CA ALA A 6 9.92 -20.98 32.66
C ALA A 6 9.46 -21.52 31.30
N ASN A 7 8.37 -22.28 31.33
CA ASN A 7 7.57 -22.69 30.19
C ASN A 7 6.96 -21.45 29.48
N LYS A 8 7.32 -21.21 28.22
CA LYS A 8 6.59 -20.33 27.31
C LYS A 8 6.32 -21.07 26.00
N GLN A 9 5.23 -21.83 25.98
CA GLN A 9 4.54 -22.19 24.75
C GLN A 9 3.59 -21.05 24.38
N THR A 10 3.79 -20.43 23.21
CA THR A 10 2.73 -19.93 22.33
C THR A 10 3.37 -19.78 20.94
N GLY A 11 2.91 -20.59 19.97
CA GLY A 11 3.44 -20.63 18.61
C GLY A 11 3.29 -19.31 17.83
N PRO A 12 3.81 -19.24 16.58
CA PRO A 12 3.55 -18.12 15.70
C PRO A 12 2.06 -18.13 15.35
N SER A 13 1.29 -17.31 16.04
CA SER A 13 -0.10 -17.07 15.73
C SER A 13 -0.16 -16.29 14.41
N SER A 14 -0.29 -17.01 13.30
CA SER A 14 -0.87 -16.47 12.07
C SER A 14 -2.31 -16.11 12.37
N SER A 15 -2.63 -14.82 12.48
CA SER A 15 -3.98 -14.28 12.27
C SER A 15 -3.96 -12.76 12.33
N LYS A 16 -4.08 -12.10 11.15
CA LYS A 16 -5.23 -11.25 10.80
C LYS A 16 -4.90 -10.35 9.59
N PRO A 17 -5.52 -10.58 8.41
CA PRO A 17 -5.82 -9.49 7.52
C PRO A 17 -7.06 -8.77 8.06
N PRO A 18 -7.04 -7.47 8.36
CA PRO A 18 -8.25 -6.68 8.27
C PRO A 18 -8.47 -6.33 6.79
N ALA A 19 -9.69 -6.65 6.37
CA ALA A 19 -10.31 -6.47 5.06
C ALA A 19 -9.92 -5.20 4.28
N PRO A 20 -10.10 -5.21 2.94
CA PRO A 20 -10.09 -3.99 2.16
C PRO A 20 -11.25 -3.13 2.66
N SER A 21 -10.93 -2.09 3.42
CA SER A 21 -11.86 -0.99 3.66
C SER A 21 -12.14 -0.38 2.30
N ALA A 22 -13.22 -0.86 1.68
CA ALA A 22 -13.95 -0.19 0.63
C ALA A 22 -14.29 1.21 1.12
N GLN A 23 -13.36 2.15 0.97
CA GLN A 23 -13.68 3.57 0.98
C GLN A 23 -14.25 3.90 -0.38
N THR A 24 -15.46 3.41 -0.61
CA THR A 24 -16.36 3.98 -1.60
C THR A 24 -16.80 5.34 -1.08
N ARG A 25 -15.90 6.34 -1.15
CA ARG A 25 -16.31 7.74 -1.08
C ARG A 25 -16.75 8.11 -2.49
N PRO A 26 -18.02 8.44 -2.73
CA PRO A 26 -18.42 9.06 -3.97
C PRO A 26 -17.82 10.47 -3.96
N GLN A 27 -16.62 10.64 -4.51
CA GLN A 27 -16.13 11.98 -4.78
C GLN A 27 -16.79 12.44 -6.07
N ALA A 28 -17.79 13.32 -5.88
CA ALA A 28 -18.40 14.13 -6.92
C ALA A 28 -17.32 14.72 -7.86
N PRO A 29 -17.68 15.01 -9.13
CA PRO A 29 -16.75 15.56 -10.11
C PRO A 29 -16.50 17.05 -9.82
N GLU A 30 -15.87 17.35 -8.69
CA GLU A 30 -15.38 18.68 -8.39
C GLU A 30 -14.01 18.82 -9.03
N SER A 31 -13.98 19.52 -10.18
CA SER A 31 -12.85 20.19 -10.81
C SER A 31 -11.50 19.82 -10.19
N ARG A 32 -10.94 18.68 -10.63
CA ARG A 32 -9.83 18.03 -9.92
C ARG A 32 -8.65 19.00 -9.78
N PRO A 33 -8.32 19.52 -8.58
CA PRO A 33 -6.97 19.99 -8.33
C PRO A 33 -6.01 18.83 -8.68
N GLY A 34 -4.82 19.14 -9.19
CA GLY A 34 -3.86 18.13 -9.63
C GLY A 34 -3.65 17.03 -8.59
N PRO A 35 -3.21 15.83 -9.01
CA PRO A 35 -3.15 14.70 -8.10
C PRO A 35 -2.27 14.97 -6.90
N THR A 36 -2.75 14.56 -5.73
CA THR A 36 -2.02 14.74 -4.49
C THR A 36 -0.90 13.71 -4.37
N ASN A 37 0.15 14.06 -3.63
CA ASN A 37 1.26 13.14 -3.37
C ASN A 37 0.79 11.82 -2.75
N GLU A 38 -0.26 11.82 -1.92
CA GLU A 38 -0.85 10.59 -1.40
C GLU A 38 -1.48 9.71 -2.49
N GLN A 39 -2.16 10.31 -3.47
CA GLN A 39 -2.72 9.55 -4.58
C GLN A 39 -1.59 8.93 -5.43
N ILE A 40 -0.54 9.72 -5.69
CA ILE A 40 0.63 9.26 -6.42
C ILE A 40 1.33 8.13 -5.67
N ALA A 41 1.53 8.27 -4.35
CA ALA A 41 2.12 7.24 -3.50
C ALA A 41 1.35 5.92 -3.54
N ARG A 42 0.01 5.98 -3.40
CA ARG A 42 -0.85 4.79 -3.46
C ARG A 42 -0.72 4.12 -4.83
N ARG A 43 -0.79 4.89 -5.91
CA ARG A 43 -0.70 4.36 -7.28
C ARG A 43 0.69 3.80 -7.58
N ALA A 44 1.75 4.46 -7.13
CA ALA A 44 3.13 3.98 -7.27
C ALA A 44 3.33 2.65 -6.53
N TYR A 45 2.72 2.49 -5.36
CA TYR A 45 2.75 1.22 -4.62
C TYR A 45 2.00 0.10 -5.37
N GLU A 46 0.87 0.39 -6.01
CA GLU A 46 0.18 -0.59 -6.86
C GLU A 46 1.05 -1.01 -8.05
N VAL A 47 1.71 -0.06 -8.72
CA VAL A 47 2.66 -0.33 -9.81
C VAL A 47 3.84 -1.17 -9.30
N PHE A 48 4.38 -0.85 -8.13
CA PHE A 48 5.42 -1.61 -7.45
C PHE A 48 5.02 -3.06 -7.18
N LEU A 49 3.77 -3.29 -6.74
CA LEU A 49 3.25 -4.65 -6.54
C LEU A 49 3.05 -5.37 -7.88
N ALA A 50 2.49 -4.69 -8.88
CA ALA A 50 2.22 -5.25 -10.20
C ALA A 50 3.51 -5.69 -10.93
N ARG A 51 4.63 -4.98 -10.74
CA ARG A 51 5.94 -5.37 -11.27
C ARG A 51 6.63 -6.52 -10.52
N GLY A 52 6.01 -7.05 -9.47
CA GLY A 52 6.58 -8.14 -8.67
C GLY A 52 7.52 -7.68 -7.54
N GLY A 53 7.43 -6.42 -7.11
CA GLY A 53 8.17 -5.94 -5.93
C GLY A 53 9.68 -5.80 -6.14
N THR A 54 10.14 -5.70 -7.39
CA THR A 54 11.56 -5.52 -7.70
C THR A 54 12.10 -4.25 -7.04
N HIS A 55 13.14 -4.39 -6.23
CA HIS A 55 13.80 -3.25 -5.58
C HIS A 55 14.64 -2.50 -6.63
N GLY A 56 14.43 -1.18 -6.76
CA GLY A 56 15.26 -0.35 -7.63
C GLY A 56 14.55 0.76 -8.42
N ASN A 57 13.22 0.71 -8.58
CA ASN A 57 12.53 1.72 -9.41
C ASN A 57 11.33 2.45 -8.75
N PRO A 58 11.34 2.73 -7.43
CA PRO A 58 10.21 3.47 -6.80
C PRO A 58 10.00 4.86 -7.40
N GLU A 59 11.07 5.54 -7.83
CA GLU A 59 10.98 6.84 -8.49
C GLU A 59 10.29 6.73 -9.87
N GLN A 60 10.58 5.67 -10.62
CA GLN A 60 9.92 5.42 -11.91
C GLN A 60 8.44 5.13 -11.71
N ASP A 61 8.08 4.31 -10.71
CA ASP A 61 6.67 4.05 -10.37
C ASP A 61 5.96 5.34 -9.95
N TRP A 62 6.65 6.22 -9.23
CA TRP A 62 6.13 7.52 -8.81
C TRP A 62 5.82 8.43 -10.01
N PHE A 63 6.77 8.58 -10.94
CA PHE A 63 6.53 9.40 -12.15
C PHE A 63 5.46 8.79 -13.06
N GLN A 64 5.38 7.46 -13.14
CA GLN A 64 4.34 6.76 -13.89
C GLN A 64 2.96 6.99 -13.25
N ALA A 65 2.86 6.81 -11.94
CA ALA A 65 1.65 7.06 -11.16
C ALA A 65 1.16 8.51 -11.27
N GLU A 66 2.06 9.48 -11.16
CA GLU A 66 1.73 10.89 -11.33
C GLU A 66 1.15 11.15 -12.72
N ARG A 67 1.78 10.61 -13.76
CA ARG A 67 1.33 10.78 -15.14
C ARG A 67 -0.05 10.14 -15.36
N GLU A 68 -0.28 8.94 -14.84
CA GLU A 68 -1.57 8.24 -14.93
C GLU A 68 -2.69 9.02 -14.26
N LEU A 69 -2.44 9.51 -13.05
CA LEU A 69 -3.37 10.34 -12.29
C LEU A 69 -3.67 11.69 -12.99
N ARG A 70 -2.65 12.32 -13.59
CA ARG A 70 -2.82 13.57 -14.37
C ARG A 70 -3.61 13.35 -15.66
N LEU A 71 -3.48 12.18 -16.29
CA LEU A 71 -4.23 11.79 -17.48
C LEU A 71 -5.65 11.28 -17.16
N GLY A 72 -6.01 11.13 -15.88
CA GLY A 72 -7.30 10.57 -15.47
C GLY A 72 -7.44 9.07 -15.75
N ARG A 73 -6.34 8.37 -15.98
CA ARG A 73 -6.30 6.90 -16.12
C ARG A 73 -6.04 6.31 -14.74
N GLN A 74 -7.10 5.94 -14.03
CA GLN A 74 -7.07 5.23 -12.74
C GLN A 74 -7.81 3.91 -12.88
#